data_AF-A0AA87ARI3-F1
#
_entry.id   AF-A0AA87ARI3-F1
#
_cell.length_a   1.000
_cell.length_b   1.000
_cell.length_c   1.000
_cell.angle_alpha   90.00
_cell.angle_beta   90.00
_cell.angle_gamma   90.00
#
_symmetry.space_group_name_H-M   'P 1'
#
loop_
_entity.id
_entity.type
_entity.pdbx_description
1 polymer ?
#
loop_
_entity_poly.entity_id
_entity_poly.type
_entity_poly.pdbx_seq_one_letter_code
_entity_poly.pdbx_strand_id
1 'polypeptide(L)' 'MTKLDDIMWKLNMTNKKLAKLSGVSTNTINLIRTGNGKGSRKSIRKIASALNVNANEIGD' A
#
# COMPACT_ATOMS: atom_id res chain seq x y z
N MET A 1 11.40 1.79 7.80
CA MET A 1 10.05 2.37 7.70
C MET A 1 9.86 2.74 6.25
N THR A 2 8.86 2.18 5.57
CA THR A 2 8.64 2.48 4.15
C THR A 2 7.80 3.74 3.97
N LYS A 3 7.87 4.38 2.80
CA LYS A 3 7.00 5.52 2.47
C LYS A 3 5.50 5.17 2.65
N LEU A 4 5.12 3.92 2.36
CA LEU A 4 3.78 3.41 2.59
C LEU A 4 3.41 3.40 4.08
N ASP A 5 4.34 3.03 4.97
CA ASP A 5 4.12 3.04 6.42
C ASP A 5 3.84 4.46 6.92
N ASP A 6 4.61 5.44 6.45
CA ASP A 6 4.45 6.85 6.85
C ASP A 6 3.09 7.41 6.39
N ILE A 7 2.69 7.10 5.15
CA ILE A 7 1.38 7.49 4.61
C ILE A 7 0.26 6.84 5.42
N MET A 8 0.36 5.54 5.69
CA MET A 8 -0.64 4.83 6.48
C MET A 8 -0.73 5.37 7.91
N TRP A 9 0.39 5.74 8.51
CA TRP A 9 0.43 6.34 9.85
C TRP A 9 -0.24 7.72 9.87
N LYS A 10 0.09 8.59 8.91
CA LYS A 10 -0.55 9.91 8.75
C LYS A 10 -2.06 9.82 8.54
N LEU A 11 -2.52 8.79 7.83
CA LEU A 11 -3.93 8.54 7.53
C LEU A 11 -4.64 7.69 8.60
N ASN A 12 -3.95 7.34 9.69
CA ASN A 12 -4.45 6.45 10.75
C ASN A 12 -5.09 5.16 10.18
N MET A 13 -4.41 4.57 9.18
CA MET A 13 -4.88 3.46 8.36
C MET A 13 -4.25 2.14 8.79
N THR A 14 -5.04 1.08 8.85
CA THR A 14 -4.55 -0.28 9.16
C THR A 14 -4.47 -1.15 7.91
N ASN A 15 -3.61 -2.17 7.91
CA ASN A 15 -3.49 -3.11 6.77
C ASN A 15 -4.83 -3.79 6.43
N LYS A 16 -5.66 -4.11 7.42
CA LYS A 16 -7.01 -4.67 7.21
C LYS A 16 -7.93 -3.68 6.49
N LYS A 17 -7.93 -2.42 6.92
CA LYS A 17 -8.77 -1.37 6.32
C LYS A 17 -8.32 -1.05 4.90
N LEU A 18 -7.01 -0.96 4.70
CA LEU A 18 -6.40 -0.77 3.39
C LEU A 18 -6.69 -1.93 2.45
N ALA A 19 -6.62 -3.18 2.93
CA ALA A 19 -6.96 -4.36 2.15
C ALA A 19 -8.42 -4.32 1.69
N LYS A 20 -9.34 -3.94 2.58
CA LYS A 20 -10.76 -3.80 2.27
C LYS A 20 -11.04 -2.70 1.25
N LEU A 21 -10.38 -1.55 1.36
CA LEU A 21 -10.52 -0.41 0.44
C LEU A 21 -9.92 -0.69 -0.94
N SER A 22 -8.70 -1.22 -0.98
CA SER A 22 -7.96 -1.46 -2.23
C SER A 22 -8.35 -2.77 -2.93
N GLY A 23 -9.02 -3.69 -2.22
CA GLY A 23 -9.28 -5.04 -2.71
C GLY A 23 -7.99 -5.84 -2.92
N VAL A 24 -6.93 -5.51 -2.18
CA VAL A 24 -5.62 -6.18 -2.21
C VAL A 24 -5.45 -6.96 -0.92
N SER A 25 -4.84 -8.14 -0.98
CA SER A 25 -4.62 -8.95 0.22
C SER A 25 -3.64 -8.27 1.19
N THR A 26 -3.82 -8.50 2.49
CA THR A 26 -2.90 -8.01 3.53
C THR A 26 -1.48 -8.52 3.32
N ASN A 27 -1.31 -9.75 2.80
CA ASN A 27 0.00 -10.27 2.42
C ASN A 27 0.65 -9.44 1.31
N THR A 28 -0.10 -9.08 0.26
CA THR A 28 0.45 -8.22 -0.80
C THR A 28 0.80 -6.83 -0.29
N ILE A 29 0.02 -6.26 0.63
CA ILE A 29 0.35 -4.99 1.29
C ILE A 29 1.66 -5.13 2.10
N ASN A 30 1.81 -6.21 2.87
CA ASN A 30 3.05 -6.48 3.61
C ASN A 30 4.26 -6.69 2.68
N LEU A 31 4.08 -7.34 1.54
CA LEU A 31 5.15 -7.52 0.55
C LEU A 31 5.62 -6.19 -0.06
N ILE A 32 4.68 -5.26 -0.29
CA ILE A 32 4.99 -3.90 -0.75
C ILE A 32 5.70 -3.12 0.36
N ARG A 33 5.21 -3.21 1.62
CA ARG A 33 5.85 -2.60 2.80
C ARG A 33 7.23 -3.14 3.14
N THR A 34 7.56 -4.36 2.70
CA THR A 34 8.86 -4.97 2.99
C THR A 34 9.84 -4.83 1.83
N GLY A 35 9.43 -4.25 0.70
CA GLY A 35 10.23 -4.15 -0.51
C GLY A 35 10.55 -5.51 -1.17
N ASN A 36 10.14 -6.62 -0.56
CA ASN A 36 10.49 -7.99 -0.96
C ASN A 36 9.60 -8.55 -2.07
N GLY A 37 8.44 -7.95 -2.29
CA GLY A 37 7.61 -8.28 -3.44
C GLY A 37 7.53 -7.09 -4.36
N LYS A 38 7.92 -7.26 -5.62
CA LYS A 38 7.36 -6.49 -6.73
C LYS A 38 5.85 -6.73 -6.72
N GLY A 39 5.13 -6.05 -5.83
CA GLY A 39 3.69 -5.95 -5.90
C GLY A 39 3.39 -5.53 -7.32
N SER A 40 2.52 -6.27 -8.00
CA SER A 40 2.21 -5.92 -9.39
C SER A 40 1.90 -4.42 -9.45
N ARG A 41 2.31 -3.71 -10.51
CA ARG A 41 1.94 -2.29 -10.69
C ARG A 41 0.43 -2.08 -10.54
N LYS A 42 -0.38 -3.10 -10.79
CA LYS A 42 -1.82 -3.12 -10.53
C LYS A 42 -2.16 -3.03 -9.03
N SER A 43 -1.50 -3.81 -8.17
CA SER A 43 -1.67 -3.77 -6.71
C SER A 43 -1.22 -2.45 -6.11
N ILE A 44 -0.07 -1.93 -6.55
CA ILE A 44 0.43 -0.61 -6.10
C ILE A 44 -0.58 0.48 -6.46
N ARG A 45 -1.08 0.50 -7.70
CA ARG A 45 -2.12 1.46 -8.13
C ARG A 45 -3.42 1.36 -7.34
N LYS A 46 -3.88 0.14 -7.02
CA LYS A 46 -5.07 -0.06 -6.18
C LYS A 46 -4.89 0.49 -4.77
N ILE A 47 -3.73 0.25 -4.16
CA ILE A 47 -3.38 0.77 -2.84
C ILE A 47 -3.25 2.29 -2.88
N ALA A 48 -2.57 2.83 -3.90
CA ALA A 48 -2.43 4.26 -4.13
C ALA A 48 -3.79 4.96 -4.27
N SER A 49 -4.69 4.39 -5.09
CA SER A 49 -6.06 4.88 -5.24
C SER A 49 -6.86 4.80 -3.95
N ALA A 50 -6.68 3.75 -3.13
CA ALA A 50 -7.35 3.61 -1.84
C ALA A 50 -6.83 4.60 -0.77
N LEU A 51 -5.56 4.98 -0.87
CA LEU A 51 -4.93 5.98 0.00
C LEU A 51 -5.02 7.40 -0.55
N ASN A 52 -5.53 7.55 -1.77
CA ASN A 52 -5.61 8.82 -2.51
C ASN A 52 -4.23 9.51 -2.67
N VAL A 53 -3.19 8.70 -2.91
CA VAL A 53 -1.81 9.15 -3.12
C VAL A 53 -1.28 8.66 -4.47
N ASN A 54 -0.11 9.16 -4.88
CA ASN A 54 0.49 8.71 -6.13
C ASN A 54 1.16 7.32 -5.96
N ALA A 55 0.99 6.44 -6.95
CA ALA A 55 1.62 5.11 -6.93
C ALA A 55 3.15 5.17 -6.84
N ASN A 56 3.76 6.22 -7.40
CA ASN A 56 5.21 6.46 -7.33
C ASN A 56 5.69 6.82 -5.91
N GLU A 57 4.79 7.24 -5.01
CA GLU A 57 5.13 7.50 -3.61
C GLU A 57 5.16 6.22 -2.78
N ILE A 58 4.52 5.15 -3.25
CA ILE A 58 4.37 3.88 -2.54
C ILE A 58 5.37 2.83 -3.03
N GLY A 59 5.62 2.76 -4.33
CA GLY A 59 6.52 1.79 -4.92
C GLY A 59 7.35 2.41 -6.02
N ASP A 60 8.57 2.79 -5.66
CA ASP A 60 9.73 2.93 -6.55
C ASP A 60 10.78 1.92 -6.07
#